data_AF-A0A822Z0L3-F1
#
_entry.id   AF-A0A822Z0L3-F1
#
_cell.length_a   1.000
_cell.length_b   1.000
_cell.length_c   1.000
_cell.angle_alpha   90.00
_cell.angle_beta   90.00
_cell.angle_gamma   90.00
#
_symmetry.space_group_name_H-M   'P 1'
#
loop_
_entity.id
_entity.type
_entity.pdbx_description
1 polymer ?
#
loop_
_entity_poly.entity_id
_entity_poly.type
_entity_poly.pdbx_seq_one_letter_code
_entity_poly.pdbx_strand_id
1 'polypeptide(L)'
;MIGTSVLQQTHLLIAQEDPIQSSELRVREQECFSLLQKCKSMEEFKQVHAQFLKLGLDGDPRLPGSLVATCALSNWGSMDYACSIFRQIDEPGPFEFNTMIRGHVKDADPQTALLLYVEMQERGINPDNFTYPFLLKACAQLSALEEGMQIHGHTSKFGFEFDLFVQNSLINMYGKCGQIELSCRVFQHMDQKSVASWSSIIASHASLGLWGECLRLFGDMSSEDCWRPDESTLVSVISSCTHLGALDLGRCTHGFLLRNMTELNVILETSLIDMYAKCGSLEKALSVFNKMPRKNQLTYTVMISGLAVHGRGKEALRIFSDMLKEGLEPDAIVYVGVLSACSHAGLVDEGLQCFNRMRTDHQIAPTIQHYGCMVDLMARSGLLHEAYDLIKSMPMEPNDVVWRCLLSGCKVHQNLEIGEIASRNLFQLDPHNASDYVLLSNMYAQAHRWDDVATIRTNMVQRGLTQMPGFSLVEVRRNIHKFVSQDRSHPESDVVYEMLYQMEWQLRFEGYSPDTSQVLFDVDEEEKRQRLSGHSQKLALAFALIHTSQGSTIRIVKNLRMCNDCHTFTKMVSKIFEQSILVRDRNRFHHFKDGTCSCRDYW
;
A
#
# COMPACT_ATOMS: atom_id res chain seq x y z
N MET A 1 34.31 95.31 -2.06
CA MET A 1 34.05 96.00 -0.78
C MET A 1 32.65 95.63 -0.33
N ILE A 2 32.58 94.98 0.85
CA ILE A 2 31.53 95.07 1.89
C ILE A 2 30.13 94.59 1.46
N GLY A 3 29.59 93.46 1.93
CA GLY A 3 29.16 93.16 3.32
C GLY A 3 27.66 93.52 3.45
N THR A 4 26.72 92.74 4.00
CA THR A 4 26.74 91.74 5.09
C THR A 4 25.36 91.02 5.22
N SER A 5 25.39 89.77 5.71
CA SER A 5 24.46 88.91 6.51
C SER A 5 22.97 89.28 6.74
N VAL A 6 22.02 88.34 6.93
CA VAL A 6 21.83 87.36 8.04
C VAL A 6 20.97 86.17 7.54
N LEU A 7 21.43 84.91 7.49
CA LEU A 7 21.46 83.82 8.51
C LEU A 7 20.09 83.40 9.12
N GLN A 8 19.59 82.23 8.70
CA GLN A 8 18.94 81.27 9.61
C GLN A 8 19.22 79.83 9.13
N GLN A 9 20.05 79.14 9.92
CA GLN A 9 20.41 77.73 9.80
C GLN A 9 19.27 76.84 10.33
N THR A 10 18.96 75.77 9.61
CA THR A 10 18.37 74.55 10.19
C THR A 10 19.38 73.43 9.93
N HIS A 11 20.07 73.01 10.99
CA HIS A 11 21.02 71.92 10.97
C HIS A 11 20.28 70.58 10.77
N LEU A 12 20.45 69.95 9.61
CA LEU A 12 20.27 68.51 9.43
C LEU A 12 21.54 67.82 9.94
N LEU A 13 21.46 67.22 11.12
CA LEU A 13 22.47 66.31 11.67
C LEU A 13 22.48 65.05 10.80
N ILE A 14 23.46 64.94 9.90
CA ILE A 14 23.90 63.65 9.38
C ILE A 14 24.69 63.00 10.52
N ALA A 15 24.11 62.02 11.19
CA ALA A 15 24.86 61.16 12.09
C ALA A 15 25.87 60.36 11.26
N GLN A 16 27.15 60.61 11.47
CA GLN A 16 28.21 59.69 11.04
C GLN A 16 28.09 58.44 11.91
N GLU A 17 27.74 57.29 11.32
CA GLU A 17 27.85 56.00 11.99
C GLU A 17 29.33 55.70 12.26
N ASP A 18 29.65 55.44 13.53
CA ASP A 18 31.00 55.08 13.97
C ASP A 18 31.41 53.72 13.36
N PRO A 19 32.55 53.63 12.64
CA PRO A 19 33.01 52.38 12.04
C PRO A 19 33.18 51.22 13.03
N ILE A 20 33.39 51.52 14.32
CA ILE A 20 33.55 50.56 15.42
C ILE A 20 32.20 49.94 15.84
N GLN A 21 31.11 50.71 15.81
CA GLN A 21 29.75 50.19 16.09
C GLN A 21 29.29 49.21 15.00
N SER A 22 29.66 49.49 13.74
CA SER A 22 29.32 48.63 12.60
C SER A 22 30.03 47.26 12.63
N SER A 23 31.22 47.18 13.21
CA SER A 23 31.97 45.92 13.31
C SER A 23 31.51 45.07 14.50
N GLU A 24 31.17 45.69 15.64
CA GLU A 24 30.57 44.99 16.78
C GLU A 24 29.17 44.44 16.49
N LEU A 25 28.35 45.18 15.74
CA LEU A 25 27.03 44.69 15.31
C LEU A 25 27.16 43.43 14.44
N ARG A 26 28.06 43.42 13.45
CA ARG A 26 28.30 42.26 12.58
C ARG A 26 28.80 41.03 13.35
N VAL A 27 29.64 41.22 14.37
CA VAL A 27 30.10 40.11 15.23
C VAL A 27 28.92 39.52 16.02
N ARG A 28 28.06 40.37 16.58
CA ARG A 28 26.86 39.93 17.32
C ARG A 28 25.83 39.23 16.42
N GLU A 29 25.62 39.73 15.19
CA GLU A 29 24.79 39.07 14.18
C GLU A 29 25.30 37.65 13.89
N GLN A 30 26.61 37.49 13.70
CA GLN A 30 27.22 36.21 13.37
C GLN A 30 27.19 35.22 14.56
N GLU A 31 27.35 35.71 15.78
CA GLU A 31 27.17 34.91 17.00
C GLU A 31 25.73 34.42 17.14
N CYS A 32 24.74 35.31 17.01
CA CYS A 32 23.32 34.95 17.08
C CYS A 32 22.90 33.97 15.96
N PHE A 33 23.44 34.12 14.74
CA PHE A 33 23.23 33.17 13.65
C PHE A 33 23.84 31.79 13.96
N SER A 34 25.01 31.76 14.59
CA SER A 34 25.64 30.50 15.02
C SER A 34 24.86 29.79 16.11
N LEU A 35 24.19 30.54 16.99
CA LEU A 35 23.31 30.00 18.04
C LEU A 35 22.03 29.44 17.42
N LEU A 36 21.46 30.15 16.45
CA LEU A 36 20.26 29.73 15.70
C LEU A 36 20.46 28.35 15.06
N GLN A 37 21.61 28.12 14.42
CA GLN A 37 21.94 26.84 13.79
C GLN A 37 22.15 25.69 14.78
N LYS A 38 22.39 25.99 16.06
CA LYS A 38 22.63 25.00 17.12
C LYS A 38 21.38 24.63 17.90
N CYS A 39 20.26 25.34 17.70
CA CYS A 39 19.01 25.06 18.39
C CYS A 39 18.50 23.64 18.10
N LYS A 40 18.07 22.94 19.16
CA LYS A 40 17.50 21.59 19.09
C LYS A 40 16.08 21.52 19.64
N SER A 41 15.56 22.63 20.17
CA SER A 41 14.22 22.72 20.76
C SER A 41 13.61 24.10 20.57
N MET A 42 12.27 24.18 20.69
CA MET A 42 11.56 25.46 20.67
C MET A 42 11.92 26.36 21.85
N GLU A 43 12.31 25.80 23.00
CA GLU A 43 12.71 26.61 24.16
C GLU A 43 14.02 27.34 23.89
N GLU A 44 15.03 26.64 23.39
CA GLU A 44 16.31 27.23 22.98
C GLU A 44 16.09 28.26 21.86
N PHE A 45 15.25 27.94 20.88
CA PHE A 45 14.93 28.86 19.79
C PHE A 45 14.27 30.14 20.29
N LYS A 46 13.29 30.04 21.21
CA LYS A 46 12.64 31.22 21.82
C LYS A 46 13.63 32.08 22.61
N GLN A 47 14.60 31.47 23.29
CA GLN A 47 15.66 32.22 23.99
C GLN A 47 16.55 32.98 23.00
N VAL A 48 16.96 32.34 21.91
CA VAL A 48 17.75 32.98 20.85
C VAL A 48 16.94 34.11 20.20
N HIS A 49 15.67 33.87 19.84
CA HIS A 49 14.80 34.90 19.26
C HIS A 49 14.59 36.10 20.22
N ALA A 50 14.44 35.86 21.52
CA ALA A 50 14.37 36.95 22.51
C ALA A 50 15.68 37.76 22.61
N GLN A 51 16.85 37.10 22.44
CA GLN A 51 18.15 37.80 22.36
C GLN A 51 18.23 38.67 21.10
N PHE A 52 17.74 38.18 19.96
CA PHE A 52 17.64 38.95 18.72
C PHE A 52 16.86 40.26 18.93
N LEU A 53 15.67 40.17 19.53
CA LEU A 53 14.83 41.33 19.82
C LEU A 53 15.49 42.29 20.81
N LYS A 54 16.13 41.77 21.87
CA LYS A 54 16.81 42.59 22.89
C LYS A 54 18.01 43.35 22.32
N LEU A 55 18.69 42.79 21.33
CA LEU A 55 19.86 43.38 20.69
C LEU A 55 19.51 44.37 19.58
N GLY A 56 18.23 44.55 19.25
CA GLY A 56 17.78 45.46 18.17
C GLY A 56 18.22 44.99 16.78
N LEU A 57 18.36 43.67 16.60
CA LEU A 57 18.75 43.06 15.33
C LEU A 57 17.55 42.82 14.39
N ASP A 58 16.38 43.32 14.76
CA ASP A 58 15.11 43.24 14.02
C ASP A 58 15.09 44.11 12.75
N GLY A 59 16.00 45.09 12.63
CA GLY A 59 16.09 45.98 11.47
C GLY A 59 16.87 45.45 10.26
N ASP A 60 17.61 44.33 10.36
CA ASP A 60 18.29 43.73 9.19
C ASP A 60 17.35 42.73 8.49
N PRO A 61 16.96 42.96 7.22
CA PRO A 61 16.00 42.11 6.50
C PRO A 61 16.44 40.64 6.36
N ARG A 62 17.71 40.29 6.53
CA ARG A 62 18.22 38.90 6.39
C ARG A 62 17.98 38.03 7.63
N LEU A 63 17.82 38.66 8.80
CA LEU A 63 17.76 37.97 10.09
C LEU A 63 16.35 37.40 10.39
N PRO A 64 15.25 38.13 10.14
CA PRO A 64 13.89 37.59 10.24
C PRO A 64 13.65 36.38 9.34
N GLY A 65 14.13 36.41 8.08
CA GLY A 65 14.00 35.26 7.17
C GLY A 65 14.68 33.99 7.69
N SER A 66 15.83 34.14 8.34
CA SER A 66 16.57 33.01 8.92
C SER A 66 15.90 32.43 10.17
N LEU A 67 15.29 33.29 11.00
CA LEU A 67 14.44 32.89 12.13
C LEU A 67 13.21 32.11 11.65
N VAL A 68 12.52 32.63 10.62
CA VAL A 68 11.37 31.95 9.99
C VAL A 68 11.81 30.60 9.43
N ALA A 69 12.90 30.52 8.68
CA ALA A 69 13.38 29.26 8.09
C ALA A 69 13.75 28.22 9.15
N THR A 70 14.45 28.63 10.21
CA THR A 70 14.82 27.72 11.30
C THR A 70 13.57 27.22 12.03
N CYS A 71 12.60 28.09 12.29
CA CYS A 71 11.38 27.73 13.00
C CYS A 71 10.40 26.88 12.17
N ALA A 72 10.22 27.20 10.89
CA ALA A 72 9.28 26.51 10.00
C ALA A 72 9.81 25.17 9.49
N LEU A 73 11.13 25.05 9.26
CA LEU A 73 11.70 23.89 8.57
C LEU A 73 12.33 22.86 9.50
N SER A 74 12.58 23.19 10.78
CA SER A 74 13.11 22.23 11.76
C SER A 74 12.07 21.19 12.18
N ASN A 75 12.51 20.00 12.60
CA ASN A 75 11.60 18.95 13.08
C ASN A 75 10.99 19.25 14.44
N TRP A 76 11.67 20.06 15.25
CA TRP A 76 11.18 20.58 16.52
C TRP A 76 10.44 21.92 16.36
N GLY A 77 10.34 22.44 15.13
CA GLY A 77 9.79 23.76 14.83
C GLY A 77 8.29 23.92 15.10
N SER A 78 7.79 25.15 15.04
CA SER A 78 6.37 25.47 15.19
C SER A 78 5.92 26.40 14.08
N MET A 79 4.99 25.92 13.25
CA MET A 79 4.47 26.70 12.13
C MET A 79 3.70 27.95 12.62
N ASP A 80 2.95 27.84 13.70
CA ASP A 80 2.27 28.99 14.34
C ASP A 80 3.25 30.07 14.78
N TYR A 81 4.38 29.68 15.36
CA TYR A 81 5.41 30.63 15.79
C TYR A 81 6.12 31.25 14.59
N ALA A 82 6.43 30.46 13.56
CA ALA A 82 7.00 30.96 12.31
C ALA A 82 6.06 31.97 11.62
N CYS A 83 4.75 31.71 11.57
CA CYS A 83 3.72 32.64 11.12
C CYS A 83 3.74 33.95 11.92
N SER A 84 3.94 33.88 13.24
CA SER A 84 3.99 35.08 14.08
C SER A 84 5.19 35.97 13.77
N ILE A 85 6.35 35.37 13.44
CA ILE A 85 7.56 36.10 13.02
C ILE A 85 7.37 36.67 11.62
N PHE A 86 6.87 35.86 10.68
CA PHE A 86 6.64 36.27 9.29
C PHE A 86 5.72 37.49 9.19
N ARG A 87 4.65 37.57 10.00
CA ARG A 87 3.73 38.71 10.04
C ARG A 87 4.36 40.00 10.58
N GLN A 88 5.51 39.93 11.25
CA GLN A 88 6.25 41.09 11.75
C GLN A 88 7.27 41.62 10.72
N ILE A 89 7.44 40.94 9.59
CA ILE A 89 8.32 41.38 8.51
C ILE A 89 7.55 42.40 7.67
N ASP A 90 8.03 43.65 7.62
CA ASP A 90 7.38 44.73 6.88
C ASP A 90 7.41 44.50 5.36
N GLU A 91 8.55 44.06 4.83
CA GLU A 91 8.77 43.81 3.40
C GLU A 91 9.30 42.38 3.16
N PRO A 92 8.47 41.32 3.29
CA PRO A 92 8.90 39.95 3.04
C PRO A 92 9.22 39.75 1.55
N GLY A 93 10.35 39.12 1.24
CA GLY A 93 10.77 38.80 -0.12
C GLY A 93 10.40 37.37 -0.54
N PRO A 94 10.86 36.93 -1.73
CA PRO A 94 10.62 35.58 -2.22
C PRO A 94 11.12 34.48 -1.27
N PHE A 95 12.23 34.73 -0.56
CA PHE A 95 12.81 33.75 0.36
C PHE A 95 11.88 33.46 1.55
N GLU A 96 11.31 34.50 2.17
CA GLU A 96 10.40 34.35 3.31
C GLU A 96 9.11 33.64 2.87
N PHE A 97 8.52 34.04 1.74
CA PHE A 97 7.33 33.38 1.18
C PHE A 97 7.60 31.91 0.84
N ASN A 98 8.69 31.62 0.12
CA ASN A 98 9.08 30.25 -0.23
C ASN A 98 9.29 29.38 1.01
N THR A 99 9.86 29.96 2.06
CA THR A 99 10.05 29.29 3.35
C THR A 99 8.71 28.94 4.01
N MET A 100 7.77 29.89 4.05
CA MET A 100 6.44 29.67 4.61
C MET A 100 5.64 28.65 3.79
N ILE A 101 5.62 28.77 2.46
CA ILE A 101 4.98 27.82 1.54
C ILE A 101 5.53 26.41 1.78
N ARG A 102 6.87 26.27 1.83
CA ARG A 102 7.53 25.00 2.13
C ARG A 102 7.17 24.46 3.52
N GLY A 103 7.12 25.33 4.52
CA GLY A 103 6.75 25.00 5.91
C GLY A 103 5.34 24.43 5.99
N HIS A 104 4.35 25.13 5.42
CA HIS A 104 2.95 24.68 5.40
C HIS A 104 2.76 23.34 4.65
N VAL A 105 3.45 23.13 3.53
CA VAL A 105 3.45 21.84 2.82
C VAL A 105 4.07 20.71 3.67
N LYS A 106 5.07 21.03 4.51
CA LYS A 106 5.68 20.08 5.45
C LYS A 106 4.77 19.77 6.64
N ASP A 107 4.04 20.77 7.15
CA ASP A 107 3.14 20.66 8.31
C ASP A 107 1.73 20.13 7.95
N ALA A 108 1.57 19.59 6.73
CA ALA A 108 0.33 19.04 6.21
C ALA A 108 -0.83 20.05 6.10
N ASP A 109 -0.52 21.33 5.87
CA ASP A 109 -1.47 22.39 5.54
C ASP A 109 -1.21 22.99 4.14
N PRO A 110 -1.39 22.20 3.06
CA PRO A 110 -1.13 22.64 1.70
C PRO A 110 -2.07 23.76 1.22
N GLN A 111 -3.23 23.94 1.85
CA GLN A 111 -4.17 24.99 1.46
C GLN A 111 -3.61 26.38 1.77
N THR A 112 -3.04 26.56 2.97
CA THR A 112 -2.39 27.82 3.33
C THR A 112 -1.17 28.11 2.47
N ALA A 113 -0.45 27.07 2.01
CA ALA A 113 0.65 27.25 1.06
C ALA A 113 0.19 27.87 -0.27
N LEU A 114 -0.98 27.49 -0.79
CA LEU A 114 -1.57 28.10 -1.98
C LEU A 114 -2.05 29.54 -1.72
N LEU A 115 -2.63 29.80 -0.54
CA LEU A 115 -3.06 31.16 -0.16
C LEU A 115 -1.88 32.13 -0.02
N LEU A 116 -0.76 31.68 0.54
CA LEU A 116 0.47 32.47 0.63
C LEU A 116 1.04 32.83 -0.74
N TYR A 117 0.86 31.96 -1.74
CA TYR A 117 1.23 32.30 -3.11
C TYR A 117 0.33 33.36 -3.71
N VAL A 118 -0.99 33.32 -3.46
CA VAL A 118 -1.90 34.39 -3.88
C VAL A 118 -1.47 35.72 -3.23
N GLU A 119 -1.15 35.73 -1.94
CA GLU A 119 -0.65 36.91 -1.23
C GLU A 119 0.67 37.43 -1.83
N MET A 120 1.62 36.53 -2.14
CA MET A 120 2.88 36.88 -2.81
C MET A 120 2.63 37.60 -4.14
N GLN A 121 1.66 37.12 -4.93
CA GLN A 121 1.29 37.72 -6.20
C GLN A 121 0.56 39.07 -6.03
N GLU A 122 -0.34 39.20 -5.05
CA GLU A 122 -1.04 40.45 -4.73
C GLU A 122 -0.07 41.55 -4.28
N ARG A 123 1.01 41.18 -3.59
CA ARG A 123 2.10 42.09 -3.22
C ARG A 123 3.07 42.40 -4.35
N GLY A 124 2.87 41.82 -5.55
CA GLY A 124 3.73 42.04 -6.72
C GLY A 124 5.12 41.42 -6.59
N ILE A 125 5.28 40.42 -5.72
CA ILE A 125 6.56 39.74 -5.52
C ILE A 125 6.67 38.61 -6.55
N ASN A 126 7.74 38.63 -7.34
CA ASN A 126 7.92 37.63 -8.39
C ASN A 126 8.31 36.27 -7.80
N PRO A 127 7.62 35.18 -8.18
CA PRO A 127 8.02 33.83 -7.83
C PRO A 127 9.33 33.45 -8.52
N ASP A 128 10.05 32.50 -7.92
CA ASP A 128 11.29 31.94 -8.45
C ASP A 128 11.18 30.42 -8.64
N ASN A 129 12.26 29.78 -9.07
CA ASN A 129 12.31 28.34 -9.28
C ASN A 129 12.19 27.52 -7.99
N PHE A 130 12.32 28.14 -6.81
CA PHE A 130 12.10 27.49 -5.51
C PHE A 130 10.64 27.62 -5.04
N THR A 131 9.85 28.55 -5.58
CA THR A 131 8.43 28.70 -5.25
C THR A 131 7.60 27.53 -5.78
N TYR A 132 7.70 27.24 -7.08
CA TYR A 132 6.83 26.30 -7.79
C TYR A 132 6.89 24.85 -7.31
N PRO A 133 8.07 24.27 -6.98
CA PRO A 133 8.12 22.87 -6.54
C PRO A 133 7.24 22.58 -5.32
N PHE A 134 7.14 23.52 -4.38
CA PHE A 134 6.31 23.35 -3.18
C PHE A 134 4.83 23.62 -3.45
N LEU A 135 4.48 24.57 -4.32
CA LEU A 135 3.09 24.77 -4.75
C LEU A 135 2.52 23.56 -5.49
N LEU A 136 3.29 23.01 -6.42
CA LEU A 136 2.92 21.79 -7.14
C LEU A 136 2.79 20.59 -6.18
N LYS A 137 3.65 20.51 -5.16
CA LYS A 137 3.52 19.51 -4.09
C LYS A 137 2.27 19.73 -3.24
N ALA A 138 1.87 20.98 -2.98
CA ALA A 138 0.63 21.31 -2.29
C ALA A 138 -0.59 20.83 -3.09
N CYS A 139 -0.63 21.14 -4.39
CA CYS A 139 -1.65 20.64 -5.30
C CYS A 139 -1.70 19.11 -5.34
N ALA A 140 -0.53 18.45 -5.35
CA ALA A 140 -0.43 17.00 -5.31
C ALA A 140 -1.02 16.39 -4.01
N GLN A 141 -0.81 17.04 -2.87
CA GLN A 141 -1.37 16.61 -1.57
C GLN A 141 -2.88 16.81 -1.50
N LEU A 142 -3.40 17.86 -2.15
CA LEU A 142 -4.83 18.19 -2.20
C LEU A 142 -5.58 17.47 -3.33
N SER A 143 -4.89 16.79 -4.24
CA SER A 143 -5.45 16.34 -5.54
C SER A 143 -6.10 17.49 -6.34
N ALA A 144 -5.55 18.70 -6.22
CA ALA A 144 -6.08 19.94 -6.78
C ALA A 144 -5.54 20.15 -8.22
N LEU A 145 -6.16 19.45 -9.18
CA LEU A 145 -5.69 19.43 -10.57
C LEU A 145 -5.79 20.80 -11.26
N GLU A 146 -6.88 21.54 -11.05
CA GLU A 146 -7.12 22.81 -11.73
C GLU A 146 -6.09 23.86 -11.30
N GLU A 147 -5.87 24.00 -10.00
CA GLU A 147 -4.84 24.86 -9.41
C GLU A 147 -3.44 24.44 -9.86
N GLY A 148 -3.17 23.13 -9.90
CA GLY A 148 -1.90 22.59 -10.41
C GLY A 148 -1.64 22.97 -11.87
N MET A 149 -2.68 22.98 -12.72
CA MET A 149 -2.59 23.43 -14.11
C MET A 149 -2.38 24.94 -14.23
N GLN A 150 -3.01 25.75 -13.38
CA GLN A 150 -2.78 27.19 -13.33
C GLN A 150 -1.32 27.50 -12.94
N ILE A 151 -0.81 26.79 -11.92
CA ILE A 151 0.59 26.90 -11.48
C ILE A 151 1.55 26.49 -12.61
N HIS A 152 1.27 25.41 -13.33
CA HIS A 152 2.06 25.02 -14.53
C HIS A 152 2.02 26.09 -15.64
N GLY A 153 0.87 26.75 -15.83
CA GLY A 153 0.79 27.91 -16.71
C GLY A 153 1.71 29.06 -16.25
N HIS A 154 1.78 29.29 -14.93
CA HIS A 154 2.66 30.31 -14.36
C HIS A 154 4.15 29.93 -14.51
N THR A 155 4.54 28.67 -14.34
CA THR A 155 5.95 28.27 -14.57
C THR A 155 6.38 28.60 -15.98
N SER A 156 5.51 28.37 -16.97
CA SER A 156 5.76 28.73 -18.38
C SER A 156 5.84 30.25 -18.57
N LYS A 157 4.89 31.00 -18.01
CA LYS A 157 4.84 32.46 -18.09
C LYS A 157 6.10 33.15 -17.54
N PHE A 158 6.68 32.62 -16.46
CA PHE A 158 7.85 33.19 -15.81
C PHE A 158 9.18 32.55 -16.25
N GLY A 159 9.15 31.63 -17.23
CA GLY A 159 10.36 31.06 -17.84
C GLY A 159 11.01 29.90 -17.07
N PHE A 160 10.25 29.21 -16.21
CA PHE A 160 10.71 28.06 -15.42
C PHE A 160 10.23 26.70 -15.97
N GLU A 161 9.69 26.65 -17.19
CA GLU A 161 9.17 25.41 -17.81
C GLU A 161 10.24 24.32 -18.01
N PHE A 162 11.51 24.71 -18.15
CA PHE A 162 12.66 23.82 -18.31
C PHE A 162 13.48 23.63 -17.02
N ASP A 163 13.05 24.20 -15.89
CA ASP A 163 13.74 23.98 -14.61
C ASP A 163 13.52 22.52 -14.14
N LEU A 164 14.61 21.81 -13.88
CA LEU A 164 14.60 20.39 -13.53
C LEU A 164 13.76 20.09 -12.26
N PHE A 165 13.82 20.97 -11.25
CA PHE A 165 13.07 20.78 -10.01
C PHE A 165 11.58 21.01 -10.23
N VAL A 166 11.24 22.03 -11.04
CA VAL A 166 9.84 22.30 -11.44
C VAL A 166 9.26 21.15 -12.25
N GLN A 167 9.99 20.64 -13.26
CA GLN A 167 9.57 19.50 -14.08
C GLN A 167 9.36 18.23 -13.26
N ASN A 168 10.27 17.92 -12.32
CA ASN A 168 10.10 16.80 -11.40
C ASN A 168 8.85 16.95 -10.51
N SER A 169 8.60 18.15 -9.99
CA SER A 169 7.38 18.44 -9.22
C SER A 169 6.11 18.36 -10.06
N LEU A 170 6.15 18.74 -11.34
CA LEU A 170 5.03 18.60 -12.28
C LEU A 170 4.68 17.13 -12.52
N ILE A 171 5.68 16.27 -12.73
CA ILE A 171 5.49 14.81 -12.89
C ILE A 171 4.72 14.26 -11.68
N ASN A 172 5.17 14.58 -10.46
CA ASN A 172 4.53 14.13 -9.23
C ASN A 172 3.12 14.71 -9.05
N MET A 173 2.92 16.01 -9.35
CA MET A 173 1.60 16.67 -9.24
C MET A 173 0.57 16.02 -10.16
N TYR A 174 0.89 15.86 -11.44
CA TYR A 174 -0.01 15.21 -12.39
C TYR A 174 -0.26 13.74 -12.01
N GLY A 175 0.78 13.03 -11.57
CA GLY A 175 0.65 11.65 -11.11
C GLY A 175 -0.32 11.50 -9.93
N LYS A 176 -0.18 12.34 -8.90
CA LYS A 176 -1.06 12.33 -7.72
C LYS A 176 -2.49 12.77 -8.01
N CYS A 177 -2.68 13.64 -9.00
CA CYS A 177 -4.01 14.02 -9.50
C CYS A 177 -4.63 13.00 -10.47
N GLY A 178 -4.01 11.83 -10.66
CA GLY A 178 -4.51 10.78 -11.56
C GLY A 178 -4.30 11.04 -13.05
N GLN A 179 -3.64 12.13 -13.43
CA GLN A 179 -3.37 12.51 -14.82
C GLN A 179 -2.04 11.93 -15.29
N ILE A 180 -1.95 10.59 -15.34
CA ILE A 180 -0.70 9.89 -15.65
C ILE A 180 -0.18 10.21 -17.05
N GLU A 181 -1.05 10.45 -18.03
CA GLU A 181 -0.64 10.82 -19.38
C GLU A 181 0.10 12.16 -19.41
N LEU A 182 -0.37 13.15 -18.64
CA LEU A 182 0.30 14.46 -18.53
C LEU A 182 1.65 14.32 -17.81
N SER A 183 1.70 13.50 -16.75
CA SER A 183 2.95 13.16 -16.06
C SER A 183 3.99 12.54 -17.02
N CYS A 184 3.57 11.57 -17.84
CA CYS A 184 4.41 10.97 -18.88
C CYS A 184 4.85 11.98 -19.95
N ARG A 185 3.97 12.88 -20.38
CA ARG A 185 4.33 13.92 -21.35
C ARG A 185 5.39 14.85 -20.80
N VAL A 186 5.27 15.32 -19.55
CA VAL A 186 6.31 16.14 -18.92
C VAL A 186 7.63 15.38 -18.93
N PHE A 187 7.66 14.12 -18.45
CA PHE A 187 8.88 13.30 -18.41
C PHE A 187 9.53 13.09 -19.78
N GLN A 188 8.73 12.83 -20.82
CA GLN A 188 9.22 12.62 -22.19
C GLN A 188 9.87 13.87 -22.79
N HIS A 189 9.33 15.06 -22.49
CA HIS A 189 9.82 16.34 -23.00
C HIS A 189 10.95 16.95 -22.15
N MET A 190 11.43 16.26 -21.11
CA MET A 190 12.61 16.70 -20.35
C MET A 190 13.88 16.48 -21.17
N ASP A 191 14.58 17.57 -21.50
CA ASP A 191 15.90 17.56 -22.15
C ASP A 191 16.97 16.89 -21.26
N GLN A 192 16.89 17.16 -19.95
CA GLN A 192 17.75 16.55 -18.95
C GLN A 192 16.90 15.77 -17.95
N LYS A 193 17.16 14.47 -17.86
CA LYS A 193 16.56 13.61 -16.84
C LYS A 193 17.53 13.49 -15.67
N SER A 194 16.98 13.16 -14.50
CA SER A 194 17.74 12.92 -13.28
C SER A 194 17.19 11.67 -12.58
N VAL A 195 17.91 11.18 -11.56
CA VAL A 195 17.37 10.13 -10.67
C VAL A 195 16.01 10.56 -10.12
N ALA A 196 15.85 11.82 -9.69
CA ALA A 196 14.57 12.34 -9.20
C ALA A 196 13.45 12.34 -10.25
N SER A 197 13.77 12.53 -11.53
CA SER A 197 12.80 12.46 -12.64
C SER A 197 12.27 11.03 -12.80
N TRP A 198 13.18 10.05 -12.80
CA TRP A 198 12.85 8.63 -12.82
C TRP A 198 12.07 8.20 -11.57
N SER A 199 12.53 8.58 -10.38
CA SER A 199 11.85 8.30 -9.11
C SER A 199 10.41 8.84 -9.14
N SER A 200 10.21 10.06 -9.64
CA SER A 200 8.89 10.71 -9.71
C SER A 200 7.93 9.99 -10.65
N ILE A 201 8.38 9.59 -11.85
CA ILE A 201 7.51 8.90 -12.81
C ILE A 201 7.19 7.47 -12.36
N ILE A 202 8.17 6.76 -11.79
CA ILE A 202 8.00 5.40 -11.24
C ILE A 202 7.04 5.43 -10.04
N ALA A 203 7.25 6.34 -9.09
CA ALA A 203 6.38 6.50 -7.92
C ALA A 203 4.94 6.89 -8.31
N SER A 204 4.77 7.72 -9.34
CA SER A 204 3.45 8.09 -9.87
C SER A 204 2.69 6.86 -10.37
N HIS A 205 3.33 6.03 -11.20
CA HIS A 205 2.75 4.77 -11.70
C HIS A 205 2.41 3.80 -10.56
N ALA A 206 3.33 3.62 -9.61
CA ALA A 206 3.09 2.78 -8.43
C ALA A 206 1.89 3.28 -7.62
N SER A 207 1.77 4.59 -7.38
CA SER A 207 0.65 5.13 -6.59
C SER A 207 -0.73 4.97 -7.25
N LEU A 208 -0.78 4.82 -8.58
CA LEU A 208 -2.00 4.55 -9.35
C LEU A 208 -2.26 3.06 -9.57
N GLY A 209 -1.44 2.18 -9.00
CA GLY A 209 -1.58 0.73 -9.15
C GLY A 209 -1.15 0.18 -10.51
N LEU A 210 -0.41 0.95 -11.31
CA LEU A 210 0.12 0.56 -12.61
C LEU A 210 1.44 -0.21 -12.44
N TRP A 211 1.39 -1.32 -11.68
CA TRP A 211 2.57 -2.05 -11.22
C TRP A 211 3.45 -2.59 -12.36
N GLY A 212 2.84 -3.07 -13.45
CA GLY A 212 3.58 -3.60 -14.61
C GLY A 212 4.40 -2.51 -15.31
N GLU A 213 3.79 -1.34 -15.51
CA GLU A 213 4.45 -0.18 -16.10
C GLU A 213 5.55 0.39 -15.20
N CYS A 214 5.33 0.38 -13.88
CA CYS A 214 6.37 0.72 -12.90
C CYS A 214 7.62 -0.16 -13.06
N LEU A 215 7.45 -1.49 -13.18
CA LEU A 215 8.58 -2.40 -13.41
C LEU A 215 9.23 -2.20 -14.77
N ARG A 216 8.45 -1.86 -15.82
CA ARG A 216 8.98 -1.53 -17.15
C ARG A 216 9.84 -0.28 -17.10
N LEU A 217 9.35 0.81 -16.50
CA LEU A 217 10.11 2.06 -16.31
C LEU A 217 11.38 1.85 -15.48
N PHE A 218 11.34 0.99 -14.46
CA PHE A 218 12.54 0.63 -13.72
C PHE A 218 13.55 -0.14 -14.59
N GLY A 219 13.06 -1.02 -15.48
CA GLY A 219 13.88 -1.68 -16.49
C GLY A 219 14.54 -0.67 -17.44
N ASP A 220 13.77 0.30 -17.94
CA ASP A 220 14.27 1.37 -18.81
C ASP A 220 15.35 2.20 -18.09
N MET A 221 15.08 2.66 -16.86
CA MET A 221 16.04 3.36 -16.01
C MET A 221 17.33 2.55 -15.80
N SER A 222 17.21 1.24 -15.58
CA SER A 222 18.36 0.37 -15.32
C SER A 222 19.16 0.01 -16.58
N SER A 223 18.55 0.17 -17.77
CA SER A 223 19.23 -0.06 -19.06
C SER A 223 20.13 1.11 -19.46
N GLU A 224 19.90 2.28 -18.88
CA GLU A 224 20.73 3.46 -19.01
C GLU A 224 21.77 3.45 -17.86
N ASP A 225 22.99 2.97 -18.14
CA ASP A 225 24.06 2.69 -17.16
C ASP A 225 24.46 3.86 -16.22
N CYS A 226 23.95 5.07 -16.47
CA CYS A 226 24.23 6.27 -15.68
C CYS A 226 23.31 6.45 -14.46
N TRP A 227 22.18 5.75 -14.38
CA TRP A 227 21.22 5.97 -13.29
C TRP A 227 21.37 4.96 -12.17
N ARG A 228 21.43 5.48 -10.94
CA ARG A 228 21.36 4.66 -9.73
C ARG A 228 20.00 4.89 -9.06
N PRO A 229 19.15 3.86 -8.98
CA PRO A 229 17.86 3.95 -8.28
C PRO A 229 18.07 4.36 -6.83
N ASP A 230 17.31 5.36 -6.38
CA ASP A 230 17.27 5.75 -4.97
C ASP A 230 16.35 4.82 -4.16
N GLU A 231 16.34 4.99 -2.84
CA GLU A 231 15.52 4.17 -1.94
C GLU A 231 14.02 4.28 -2.28
N SER A 232 13.55 5.46 -2.69
CA SER A 232 12.13 5.69 -3.01
C SER A 232 11.68 4.91 -4.26
N THR A 233 12.55 4.86 -5.26
CA THR A 233 12.38 4.06 -6.47
C THR A 233 12.31 2.58 -6.11
N LEU A 234 13.23 2.13 -5.26
CA LEU A 234 13.32 0.72 -4.86
C LEU A 234 12.11 0.30 -4.01
N VAL A 235 11.57 1.16 -3.15
CA VAL A 235 10.29 0.92 -2.45
C VAL A 235 9.15 0.74 -3.46
N SER A 236 9.07 1.60 -4.48
CA SER A 236 8.03 1.51 -5.53
C SER A 236 8.12 0.23 -6.35
N VAL A 237 9.36 -0.19 -6.68
CA VAL A 237 9.65 -1.46 -7.38
C VAL A 237 9.29 -2.66 -6.52
N ILE A 238 9.68 -2.66 -5.24
CA ILE A 238 9.36 -3.73 -4.29
C ILE A 238 7.84 -3.86 -4.12
N SER A 239 7.13 -2.74 -3.93
CA SER A 239 5.67 -2.70 -3.87
C SER A 239 5.03 -3.27 -5.14
N SER A 240 5.55 -2.93 -6.32
CA SER A 240 5.07 -3.48 -7.59
C SER A 240 5.29 -5.00 -7.66
N CYS A 241 6.43 -5.49 -7.17
CA CYS A 241 6.68 -6.94 -7.06
C CYS A 241 5.68 -7.61 -6.10
N THR A 242 5.37 -6.98 -4.96
CA THR A 242 4.37 -7.45 -3.99
C THR A 242 3.00 -7.64 -4.63
N HIS A 243 2.53 -6.65 -5.38
CA HIS A 243 1.19 -6.67 -5.98
C HIS A 243 1.09 -7.62 -7.18
N LEU A 244 2.15 -7.76 -7.96
CA LEU A 244 2.22 -8.69 -9.09
C LEU A 244 2.60 -10.12 -8.68
N GLY A 245 3.04 -10.34 -7.44
CA GLY A 245 3.58 -11.62 -7.00
C GLY A 245 4.92 -11.97 -7.66
N ALA A 246 5.68 -10.98 -8.14
CA ALA A 246 6.92 -11.15 -8.90
C ALA A 246 8.11 -11.47 -7.97
N LEU A 247 8.10 -12.66 -7.38
CA LEU A 247 9.06 -13.08 -6.35
C LEU A 247 10.52 -13.02 -6.81
N ASP A 248 10.79 -13.45 -8.04
CA ASP A 248 12.16 -13.51 -8.55
C ASP A 248 12.74 -12.13 -8.82
N LEU A 249 11.94 -11.21 -9.37
CA LEU A 249 12.35 -9.80 -9.49
C LEU A 249 12.56 -9.18 -8.11
N GLY A 250 11.64 -9.40 -7.16
CA GLY A 250 11.81 -8.94 -5.79
C GLY A 250 13.09 -9.49 -5.11
N ARG A 251 13.51 -10.72 -5.43
CA ARG A 251 14.79 -11.29 -4.99
C ARG A 251 15.98 -10.62 -5.67
N CYS A 252 15.91 -10.36 -6.97
CA CYS A 252 16.95 -9.60 -7.68
C CYS A 252 17.11 -8.20 -7.07
N THR A 253 16.01 -7.49 -6.82
CA THR A 253 16.02 -6.17 -6.17
C THR A 253 16.60 -6.25 -4.77
N HIS A 254 16.19 -7.21 -3.94
CA HIS A 254 16.79 -7.40 -2.62
C HIS A 254 18.31 -7.71 -2.69
N GLY A 255 18.73 -8.54 -3.66
CA GLY A 255 20.14 -8.80 -3.90
C GLY A 255 20.93 -7.54 -4.33
N PHE A 256 20.31 -6.66 -5.13
CA PHE A 256 20.86 -5.37 -5.49
C PHE A 256 21.02 -4.46 -4.26
N LEU A 257 19.99 -4.38 -3.39
CA LEU A 257 20.05 -3.62 -2.13
C LEU A 257 21.24 -4.04 -1.27
N LEU A 258 21.40 -5.35 -1.03
CA LEU A 258 22.47 -5.90 -0.18
C LEU A 258 23.88 -5.69 -0.74
N ARG A 259 24.03 -5.48 -2.06
CA ARG A 259 25.33 -5.25 -2.70
C ARG A 259 25.73 -3.78 -2.75
N ASN A 260 24.75 -2.87 -2.77
CA ASN A 260 24.98 -1.46 -3.05
C ASN A 260 24.74 -0.54 -1.85
N MET A 261 24.12 -1.04 -0.78
CA MET A 261 23.85 -0.26 0.43
C MET A 261 24.47 -0.89 1.67
N THR A 262 25.04 -0.06 2.54
CA THR A 262 25.68 -0.48 3.78
C THR A 262 24.67 -0.85 4.85
N GLU A 263 23.58 -0.08 4.95
CA GLU A 263 22.45 -0.33 5.86
C GLU A 263 21.14 -0.02 5.13
N LEU A 264 20.12 -0.84 5.35
CA LEU A 264 18.79 -0.61 4.81
C LEU A 264 17.96 0.12 5.87
N ASN A 265 17.22 1.15 5.43
CA ASN A 265 16.29 1.81 6.33
C ASN A 265 15.07 0.90 6.65
N VAL A 266 14.38 1.21 7.74
CA VAL A 266 13.21 0.43 8.22
C VAL A 266 12.10 0.34 7.17
N ILE A 267 11.95 1.33 6.29
CA ILE A 267 10.89 1.37 5.25
C ILE A 267 11.19 0.32 4.17
N LEU A 268 12.43 0.25 3.69
CA LEU A 268 12.88 -0.75 2.72
C LEU A 268 12.78 -2.16 3.29
N GLU A 269 13.28 -2.38 4.51
CA GLU A 269 13.20 -3.68 5.17
C GLU A 269 11.74 -4.12 5.37
N THR A 270 10.86 -3.21 5.82
CA THR A 270 9.42 -3.49 5.97
C THR A 270 8.75 -3.80 4.63
N SER A 271 9.13 -3.08 3.56
CA SER A 271 8.64 -3.34 2.20
C SER A 271 9.09 -4.72 1.67
N LEU A 272 10.32 -5.14 1.99
CA LEU A 272 10.84 -6.46 1.66
C LEU A 272 10.09 -7.58 2.40
N ILE A 273 9.74 -7.37 3.67
CA ILE A 273 8.93 -8.33 4.44
C ILE A 273 7.56 -8.50 3.78
N ASP A 274 6.88 -7.39 3.44
CA ASP A 274 5.55 -7.43 2.78
C ASP A 274 5.64 -8.16 1.44
N MET A 275 6.65 -7.82 0.63
CA MET A 275 6.90 -8.46 -0.66
C MET A 275 7.12 -9.97 -0.50
N TYR A 276 8.02 -10.40 0.38
CA TYR A 276 8.28 -11.83 0.57
C TYR A 276 7.07 -12.58 1.09
N ALA A 277 6.31 -12.01 2.04
CA ALA A 277 5.11 -12.64 2.56
C ALA A 277 4.04 -12.78 1.47
N LYS A 278 3.69 -11.70 0.76
CA LYS A 278 2.64 -11.72 -0.29
C LYS A 278 3.08 -12.39 -1.59
N CYS A 279 4.37 -12.63 -1.79
CA CYS A 279 4.90 -13.49 -2.86
C CYS A 279 5.07 -14.95 -2.41
N GLY A 280 4.61 -15.31 -1.22
CA GLY A 280 4.53 -16.69 -0.76
C GLY A 280 5.83 -17.26 -0.18
N SER A 281 6.83 -16.42 0.08
CA SER A 281 8.14 -16.77 0.64
C SER A 281 8.25 -16.33 2.12
N LEU A 282 7.30 -16.78 2.95
CA LEU A 282 7.19 -16.40 4.37
C LEU A 282 8.49 -16.56 5.17
N GLU A 283 9.25 -17.63 4.94
CA GLU A 283 10.51 -17.87 5.65
C GLU A 283 11.56 -16.76 5.39
N LYS A 284 11.58 -16.19 4.18
CA LYS A 284 12.45 -15.03 3.88
C LYS A 284 11.92 -13.76 4.55
N ALA A 285 10.60 -13.58 4.61
CA ALA A 285 9.98 -12.46 5.31
C ALA A 285 10.35 -12.49 6.81
N LEU A 286 10.22 -13.65 7.46
CA LEU A 286 10.65 -13.88 8.85
C LEU A 286 12.16 -13.67 9.02
N SER A 287 12.98 -14.12 8.06
CA SER A 287 14.43 -13.92 8.12
C SER A 287 14.83 -12.44 8.09
N VAL A 288 14.20 -11.63 7.22
CA VAL A 288 14.41 -10.18 7.19
C VAL A 288 13.94 -9.57 8.50
N PHE A 289 12.68 -9.85 8.91
CA PHE A 289 12.10 -9.35 10.16
C PHE A 289 13.00 -9.61 11.37
N ASN A 290 13.46 -10.84 11.57
CA ASN A 290 14.29 -11.19 12.71
C ASN A 290 15.65 -10.48 12.73
N LYS A 291 16.20 -10.15 11.55
CA LYS A 291 17.50 -9.46 11.42
C LYS A 291 17.40 -7.94 11.58
N MET A 292 16.22 -7.36 11.48
CA MET A 292 16.05 -5.90 11.60
C MET A 292 16.48 -5.40 12.99
N PRO A 293 17.41 -4.43 13.08
CA PRO A 293 17.89 -3.90 14.36
C PRO A 293 16.82 -3.04 15.05
N ARG A 294 15.96 -2.37 14.28
CA ARG A 294 14.85 -1.54 14.77
C ARG A 294 13.60 -1.91 14.02
N LYS A 295 12.50 -2.06 14.74
CA LYS A 295 11.17 -2.36 14.19
C LYS A 295 10.21 -1.29 14.66
N ASN A 296 9.33 -0.84 13.77
CA ASN A 296 8.24 0.05 14.15
C ASN A 296 6.91 -0.71 14.06
N GLN A 297 5.83 -0.05 14.43
CA GLN A 297 4.47 -0.58 14.36
C GLN A 297 4.10 -1.14 12.97
N LEU A 298 4.51 -0.48 11.89
CA LEU A 298 4.26 -0.94 10.53
C LEU A 298 4.98 -2.27 10.24
N THR A 299 6.22 -2.43 10.70
CA THR A 299 6.99 -3.68 10.57
C THR A 299 6.26 -4.87 11.21
N TYR A 300 5.72 -4.69 12.42
CA TYR A 300 4.93 -5.72 13.10
C TYR A 300 3.61 -6.00 12.37
N THR A 301 2.90 -4.95 11.95
CA THR A 301 1.64 -5.07 11.20
C THR A 301 1.81 -5.93 9.96
N VAL A 302 2.81 -5.63 9.13
CA VAL A 302 3.12 -6.37 7.90
C VAL A 302 3.42 -7.84 8.21
N MET A 303 4.21 -8.13 9.25
CA MET A 303 4.55 -9.50 9.62
C MET A 303 3.34 -10.28 10.15
N ILE A 304 2.49 -9.66 10.97
CA ILE A 304 1.25 -10.26 11.49
C ILE A 304 0.30 -10.60 10.34
N SER A 305 0.04 -9.64 9.43
CA SER A 305 -0.81 -9.86 8.25
C SER A 305 -0.21 -10.93 7.32
N GLY A 306 1.12 -10.93 7.14
CA GLY A 306 1.83 -11.98 6.40
C GLY A 306 1.62 -13.37 7.01
N LEU A 307 1.74 -13.51 8.33
CA LEU A 307 1.48 -14.78 9.02
C LEU A 307 0.00 -15.19 8.89
N ALA A 308 -0.93 -14.23 8.96
CA ALA A 308 -2.36 -14.46 8.81
C ALA A 308 -2.72 -15.07 7.45
N VAL A 309 -2.23 -14.50 6.34
CA VAL A 309 -2.51 -15.03 4.98
C VAL A 309 -1.84 -16.38 4.72
N HIS A 310 -0.84 -16.75 5.53
CA HIS A 310 -0.23 -18.08 5.52
C HIS A 310 -0.88 -19.06 6.51
N GLY A 311 -1.87 -18.63 7.30
CA GLY A 311 -2.56 -19.44 8.31
C GLY A 311 -1.74 -19.75 9.56
N ARG A 312 -0.67 -19.00 9.81
CA ARG A 312 0.23 -19.20 10.96
C ARG A 312 -0.26 -18.38 12.17
N GLY A 313 -1.53 -18.53 12.54
CA GLY A 313 -2.22 -17.68 13.52
C GLY A 313 -1.54 -17.62 14.89
N LYS A 314 -1.08 -18.75 15.42
CA LYS A 314 -0.36 -18.79 16.71
C LYS A 314 0.94 -17.99 16.70
N GLU A 315 1.67 -18.01 15.59
CA GLU A 315 2.88 -17.21 15.44
C GLU A 315 2.55 -15.73 15.27
N ALA A 316 1.47 -15.39 14.57
CA ALA A 316 1.00 -14.01 14.48
C ALA A 316 0.67 -13.44 15.87
N LEU A 317 0.00 -14.22 16.73
CA LEU A 317 -0.27 -13.84 18.12
C LEU A 317 1.00 -13.69 18.96
N ARG A 318 2.02 -14.52 18.72
CA ARG A 318 3.34 -14.35 19.36
C ARG A 318 4.01 -13.05 18.93
N ILE A 319 4.05 -12.76 17.64
CA ILE A 319 4.61 -11.50 17.11
C ILE A 319 3.84 -10.29 17.64
N PHE A 320 2.51 -10.37 17.75
CA PHE A 320 1.70 -9.33 18.40
C PHE A 320 2.03 -9.16 19.88
N SER A 321 2.21 -10.25 20.63
CA SER A 321 2.66 -10.17 22.03
C SER A 321 4.03 -9.52 22.15
N ASP A 322 4.96 -9.82 21.25
CA ASP A 322 6.29 -9.22 21.24
C ASP A 322 6.23 -7.73 20.91
N MET A 323 5.37 -7.29 19.97
CA MET A 323 5.10 -5.87 19.71
C MET A 323 4.71 -5.11 20.98
N LEU A 324 3.79 -5.67 21.76
CA LEU A 324 3.32 -5.05 23.01
C LEU A 324 4.41 -5.01 24.08
N LYS A 325 5.29 -6.02 24.15
CA LYS A 325 6.43 -6.04 25.09
C LYS A 325 7.47 -4.97 24.77
N GLU A 326 7.65 -4.64 23.49
CA GLU A 326 8.50 -3.54 23.03
C GLU A 326 7.90 -2.14 23.31
N GLY A 327 6.71 -2.08 23.91
CA GLY A 327 6.03 -0.82 24.23
C GLY A 327 5.40 -0.11 23.03
N LEU A 328 5.24 -0.82 21.90
CA LEU A 328 4.56 -0.27 20.72
C LEU A 328 3.05 -0.39 20.89
N GLU A 329 2.34 0.73 20.74
CA GLU A 329 0.88 0.76 20.78
C GLU A 329 0.29 0.21 19.47
N PRO A 330 -0.65 -0.75 19.53
CA PRO A 330 -1.32 -1.23 18.33
C PRO A 330 -2.39 -0.24 17.88
N ASP A 331 -2.61 -0.16 16.57
CA ASP A 331 -3.74 0.55 15.98
C ASP A 331 -4.81 -0.41 15.47
N ALA A 332 -5.85 0.15 14.85
CA ALA A 332 -6.90 -0.62 14.17
C ALA A 332 -6.33 -1.59 13.12
N ILE A 333 -5.29 -1.20 12.37
CA ILE A 333 -4.77 -2.03 11.27
C ILE A 333 -4.08 -3.29 11.83
N VAL A 334 -3.32 -3.16 12.92
CA VAL A 334 -2.72 -4.30 13.62
C VAL A 334 -3.80 -5.30 14.05
N TYR A 335 -4.91 -4.81 14.60
CA TYR A 335 -6.00 -5.66 15.06
C TYR A 335 -6.73 -6.37 13.91
N VAL A 336 -6.91 -5.73 12.75
CA VAL A 336 -7.40 -6.44 11.54
C VAL A 336 -6.47 -7.62 11.20
N GLY A 337 -5.15 -7.41 11.25
CA GLY A 337 -4.16 -8.47 11.03
C GLY A 337 -4.26 -9.61 12.04
N VAL A 338 -4.36 -9.28 13.33
CA VAL A 338 -4.48 -10.26 14.43
C VAL A 338 -5.76 -11.09 14.31
N LEU A 339 -6.91 -10.43 14.12
CA LEU A 339 -8.20 -11.10 14.01
C LEU A 339 -8.30 -11.96 12.74
N SER A 340 -7.73 -11.49 11.62
CA SER A 340 -7.58 -12.31 10.41
C SER A 340 -6.72 -13.55 10.66
N ALA A 341 -5.66 -13.42 11.46
CA ALA A 341 -4.80 -14.54 11.83
C ALA A 341 -5.55 -15.58 12.69
N CYS A 342 -6.37 -15.12 13.64
CA CYS A 342 -7.27 -15.98 14.40
C CYS A 342 -8.29 -16.66 13.48
N SER A 343 -8.94 -15.90 12.58
CA SER A 343 -9.92 -16.44 11.61
C SER A 343 -9.32 -17.55 10.76
N HIS A 344 -8.14 -17.36 10.19
CA HIS A 344 -7.53 -18.36 9.31
C HIS A 344 -6.94 -19.58 10.05
N ALA A 345 -6.81 -19.50 11.37
CA ALA A 345 -6.29 -20.57 12.22
C ALA A 345 -7.36 -21.21 13.14
N GLY A 346 -8.60 -20.71 13.11
CA GLY A 346 -9.70 -21.21 13.93
C GLY A 346 -9.55 -20.93 15.43
N LEU A 347 -8.86 -19.84 15.79
CA LEU A 347 -8.58 -19.46 17.17
C LEU A 347 -9.71 -18.56 17.71
N VAL A 348 -10.89 -19.16 17.95
CA VAL A 348 -12.11 -18.41 18.33
C VAL A 348 -11.92 -17.67 19.66
N ASP A 349 -11.42 -18.37 20.68
CA ASP A 349 -11.24 -17.81 22.02
C ASP A 349 -10.22 -16.67 22.01
N GLU A 350 -9.07 -16.87 21.38
CA GLU A 350 -8.04 -15.84 21.26
C GLU A 350 -8.52 -14.65 20.42
N GLY A 351 -9.31 -14.89 19.36
CA GLY A 351 -9.92 -13.84 18.56
C GLY A 351 -10.88 -12.97 19.37
N LEU A 352 -11.76 -13.59 20.16
CA LEU A 352 -12.68 -12.89 21.07
C LEU A 352 -11.91 -12.09 22.14
N GLN A 353 -10.88 -12.69 22.74
CA GLN A 353 -10.03 -12.01 23.70
C GLN A 353 -9.34 -10.78 23.08
N CYS A 354 -8.78 -10.92 21.87
CA CYS A 354 -8.13 -9.79 21.17
C CYS A 354 -9.14 -8.70 20.81
N PHE A 355 -10.34 -9.06 20.35
CA PHE A 355 -11.40 -8.10 20.01
C PHE A 355 -11.88 -7.32 21.23
N ASN A 356 -11.99 -7.97 22.40
CA ASN A 356 -12.32 -7.29 23.65
C ASN A 356 -11.17 -6.40 24.11
N ARG A 357 -9.94 -6.91 24.10
CA ARG A 357 -8.74 -6.14 24.47
C ARG A 357 -8.57 -4.86 23.65
N MET A 358 -8.85 -4.92 22.34
CA MET A 358 -8.86 -3.75 21.46
C MET A 358 -9.76 -2.63 22.01
N ARG A 359 -10.95 -2.99 22.50
CA ARG A 359 -11.97 -2.06 22.98
C ARG A 359 -11.68 -1.55 24.39
N THR A 360 -11.26 -2.43 25.29
CA THR A 360 -11.12 -2.13 26.71
C THR A 360 -9.75 -1.54 27.05
N ASP A 361 -8.69 -2.19 26.57
CA ASP A 361 -7.33 -1.89 27.02
C ASP A 361 -6.71 -0.80 26.15
N HIS A 362 -6.91 -0.87 24.83
CA HIS A 362 -6.35 0.07 23.87
C HIS A 362 -7.35 1.13 23.38
N GLN A 363 -8.62 1.06 23.80
CA GLN A 363 -9.66 2.05 23.51
C GLN A 363 -9.88 2.31 22.00
N ILE A 364 -9.66 1.29 21.17
CA ILE A 364 -9.86 1.36 19.73
C ILE A 364 -11.29 0.94 19.40
N ALA A 365 -12.04 1.85 18.77
CA ALA A 365 -13.39 1.57 18.30
C ALA A 365 -13.37 0.51 17.18
N PRO A 366 -14.17 -0.57 17.26
CA PRO A 366 -14.28 -1.54 16.18
C PRO A 366 -14.76 -0.90 14.88
N THR A 367 -14.11 -1.24 13.77
CA THR A 367 -14.48 -0.81 12.42
C THR A 367 -15.18 -1.98 11.71
N ILE A 368 -15.76 -1.72 10.55
CA ILE A 368 -16.39 -2.76 9.73
C ILE A 368 -15.43 -3.91 9.37
N GLN A 369 -14.12 -3.62 9.24
CA GLN A 369 -13.09 -4.63 8.97
C GLN A 369 -12.88 -5.55 10.18
N HIS A 370 -12.89 -5.00 11.41
CA HIS A 370 -12.81 -5.80 12.63
C HIS A 370 -14.00 -6.77 12.76
N TYR A 371 -15.21 -6.27 12.53
CA TYR A 371 -16.42 -7.11 12.53
C TYR A 371 -16.37 -8.16 11.42
N GLY A 372 -15.92 -7.81 10.22
CA GLY A 372 -15.73 -8.77 9.12
C GLY A 372 -14.81 -9.92 9.50
N CYS A 373 -13.69 -9.64 10.17
CA CYS A 373 -12.77 -10.68 10.66
C CYS A 373 -13.42 -11.59 11.72
N MET A 374 -14.20 -11.01 12.64
CA MET A 374 -14.89 -11.77 13.69
C MET A 374 -16.02 -12.65 13.13
N VAL A 375 -16.80 -12.12 12.19
CA VAL A 375 -17.83 -12.89 11.48
C VAL A 375 -17.19 -14.02 10.68
N ASP A 376 -16.10 -13.77 9.96
CA ASP A 376 -15.36 -14.80 9.24
C ASP A 376 -14.85 -15.91 10.20
N LEU A 377 -14.28 -15.53 11.35
CA LEU A 377 -13.79 -16.46 12.38
C LEU A 377 -14.92 -17.35 12.93
N MET A 378 -16.04 -16.75 13.32
CA MET A 378 -17.20 -17.47 13.85
C MET A 378 -17.84 -18.36 12.79
N ALA A 379 -18.03 -17.84 11.57
CA ALA A 379 -18.68 -18.54 10.47
C ALA A 379 -17.87 -19.75 10.00
N ARG A 380 -16.54 -19.64 9.90
CA ARG A 380 -15.65 -20.77 9.59
C ARG A 380 -15.68 -21.84 10.69
N SER A 381 -15.84 -21.41 11.94
CA SER A 381 -15.88 -22.30 13.11
C SER A 381 -17.26 -22.92 13.37
N GLY A 382 -18.27 -22.61 12.56
CA GLY A 382 -19.62 -23.16 12.66
C GLY A 382 -20.55 -22.43 13.64
N LEU A 383 -20.07 -21.35 14.26
CA LEU A 383 -20.83 -20.49 15.18
C LEU A 383 -21.71 -19.50 14.41
N LEU A 384 -22.59 -20.02 13.56
CA LEU A 384 -23.33 -19.21 12.58
C LEU A 384 -24.39 -18.32 13.23
N HIS A 385 -25.03 -18.78 14.30
CA HIS A 385 -26.02 -17.97 15.02
C HIS A 385 -25.33 -16.81 15.76
N GLU A 386 -24.22 -17.08 16.43
CA GLU A 386 -23.40 -16.06 17.09
C GLU A 386 -22.84 -15.05 16.08
N ALA A 387 -22.40 -15.52 14.91
CA ALA A 387 -21.96 -14.64 13.83
C ALA A 387 -23.10 -13.73 13.34
N TYR A 388 -24.31 -14.28 13.18
CA TYR A 388 -25.47 -13.50 12.76
C TYR A 388 -25.91 -12.49 13.84
N ASP A 389 -25.87 -12.86 15.11
CA ASP A 389 -26.19 -11.93 16.21
C ASP A 389 -25.12 -10.85 16.36
N LEU A 390 -23.85 -11.16 16.12
CA LEU A 390 -22.78 -10.16 16.05
C LEU A 390 -23.08 -9.12 14.97
N ILE A 391 -23.51 -9.54 13.77
CA ILE A 391 -23.89 -8.63 12.68
C ILE A 391 -25.03 -7.69 13.09
N LYS A 392 -26.07 -8.22 13.76
CA LYS A 392 -27.18 -7.39 14.25
C LYS A 392 -26.75 -6.37 15.30
N SER A 393 -25.72 -6.68 16.07
CA SER A 393 -25.18 -5.82 17.13
C SER A 393 -24.20 -4.74 16.62
N MET A 394 -23.87 -4.73 15.33
CA MET A 394 -22.92 -3.78 14.76
C MET A 394 -23.45 -2.34 14.89
N PRO A 395 -22.61 -1.37 15.29
CA PRO A 395 -22.99 0.04 15.38
C PRO A 395 -23.02 0.75 14.01
N MET A 396 -22.70 0.03 12.93
CA MET A 396 -22.71 0.51 11.55
C MET A 396 -23.41 -0.50 10.63
N GLU A 397 -23.84 -0.04 9.45
CA GLU A 397 -24.45 -0.93 8.46
C GLU A 397 -23.46 -2.00 7.97
N PRO A 398 -23.85 -3.29 7.97
CA PRO A 398 -22.99 -4.35 7.47
C PRO A 398 -22.83 -4.28 5.95
N ASN A 399 -21.60 -4.40 5.47
CA ASN A 399 -21.30 -4.39 4.04
C ASN A 399 -21.34 -5.79 3.43
N ASP A 400 -21.10 -5.81 2.13
CA ASP A 400 -20.99 -6.99 1.28
C ASP A 400 -19.96 -8.01 1.78
N VAL A 401 -18.82 -7.56 2.32
CA VAL A 401 -17.77 -8.46 2.85
C VAL A 401 -18.28 -9.25 4.05
N VAL A 402 -18.93 -8.59 5.00
CA VAL A 402 -19.46 -9.22 6.22
C VAL A 402 -20.50 -10.30 5.89
N TRP A 403 -21.47 -9.97 5.03
CA TRP A 403 -22.50 -10.92 4.62
C TRP A 403 -21.93 -12.08 3.78
N ARG A 404 -20.94 -11.85 2.92
CA ARG A 404 -20.27 -12.93 2.17
C ARG A 404 -19.48 -13.86 3.08
N CYS A 405 -18.84 -13.36 4.12
CA CYS A 405 -18.18 -14.21 5.13
C CYS A 405 -19.19 -15.15 5.80
N LEU A 406 -20.35 -14.62 6.22
CA LEU A 406 -21.43 -15.43 6.78
C LEU A 406 -21.95 -16.47 5.78
N LEU A 407 -22.28 -16.05 4.55
CA LEU A 407 -22.77 -16.94 3.49
C LEU A 407 -21.77 -18.07 3.18
N SER A 408 -20.47 -17.75 3.14
CA SER A 408 -19.43 -18.75 2.94
C SER A 408 -19.39 -19.78 4.07
N GLY A 409 -19.57 -19.36 5.33
CA GLY A 409 -19.66 -20.29 6.47
C GLY A 409 -20.93 -21.13 6.41
N CYS A 410 -22.07 -20.53 6.08
CA CYS A 410 -23.34 -21.24 5.89
C CYS A 410 -23.25 -22.33 4.81
N LYS A 411 -22.54 -22.07 3.70
CA LYS A 411 -22.27 -23.09 2.68
C LYS A 411 -21.47 -24.27 3.25
N VAL A 412 -20.42 -23.99 4.02
CA VAL A 412 -19.54 -25.04 4.58
C VAL A 412 -20.29 -25.90 5.59
N HIS A 413 -21.09 -25.28 6.45
CA HIS A 413 -21.83 -25.95 7.53
C HIS A 413 -23.29 -26.30 7.16
N GLN A 414 -23.65 -26.17 5.88
CA GLN A 414 -24.96 -26.52 5.32
C GLN A 414 -26.17 -25.87 6.02
N ASN A 415 -26.01 -24.65 6.55
CA ASN A 415 -27.11 -23.92 7.19
C ASN A 415 -27.82 -23.04 6.16
N LEU A 416 -28.90 -23.58 5.57
CA LEU A 416 -29.64 -22.90 4.52
C LEU A 416 -30.43 -21.69 5.03
N GLU A 417 -30.94 -21.73 6.26
CA GLU A 417 -31.75 -20.66 6.85
C GLU A 417 -30.99 -19.33 6.93
N ILE A 418 -29.82 -19.34 7.56
CA ILE A 418 -28.97 -18.14 7.66
C ILE A 418 -28.38 -17.78 6.29
N GLY A 419 -28.10 -18.78 5.44
CA GLY A 419 -27.60 -18.57 4.09
C GLY A 419 -28.56 -17.77 3.20
N GLU A 420 -29.87 -18.04 3.29
CA GLU A 420 -30.90 -17.29 2.57
C GLU A 420 -30.99 -15.83 3.07
N ILE A 421 -30.86 -15.61 4.39
CA ILE A 421 -30.83 -14.26 4.97
C ILE A 421 -29.61 -13.50 4.46
N ALA A 422 -28.42 -14.09 4.52
CA ALA A 422 -27.18 -13.47 4.06
C ALA A 422 -27.25 -13.12 2.56
N SER A 423 -27.76 -14.04 1.74
CA SER A 423 -27.92 -13.83 0.28
C SER A 423 -28.91 -12.71 -0.03
N ARG A 424 -30.03 -12.64 0.69
CA ARG A 424 -31.02 -11.56 0.50
C ARG A 424 -30.42 -10.18 0.76
N ASN A 425 -29.63 -10.05 1.82
CA ASN A 425 -28.92 -8.80 2.12
C ASN A 425 -27.87 -8.47 1.04
N LEU A 426 -27.13 -9.48 0.54
CA LEU A 426 -26.17 -9.28 -0.55
C LEU A 426 -26.84 -8.80 -1.84
N PHE A 427 -27.99 -9.37 -2.21
CA PHE A 427 -28.72 -8.93 -3.40
C PHE A 427 -29.28 -7.51 -3.29
N GLN A 428 -29.49 -7.01 -2.08
CA GLN A 428 -29.88 -5.62 -1.84
C GLN A 428 -28.68 -4.67 -1.95
N LEU A 429 -27.52 -5.08 -1.44
CA LEU A 429 -26.28 -4.29 -1.47
C LEU A 429 -25.66 -4.22 -2.86
N ASP A 430 -25.53 -5.36 -3.54
CA ASP A 430 -25.00 -5.45 -4.90
C ASP A 430 -25.75 -6.51 -5.72
N PRO A 431 -26.78 -6.10 -6.48
CA PRO A 431 -27.55 -7.00 -7.33
C PRO A 431 -26.80 -7.52 -8.57
N HIS A 432 -25.60 -7.02 -8.86
CA HIS A 432 -24.82 -7.36 -10.06
C HIS A 432 -23.70 -8.37 -9.78
N ASN A 433 -23.51 -8.77 -8.53
CA ASN A 433 -22.49 -9.75 -8.18
C ASN A 433 -22.95 -11.20 -8.43
N ALA A 434 -22.60 -11.74 -9.59
CA ALA A 434 -22.91 -13.12 -9.97
C ALA A 434 -22.42 -14.18 -8.95
N SER A 435 -21.36 -13.91 -8.18
CA SER A 435 -20.81 -14.92 -7.24
C SER A 435 -21.78 -15.28 -6.12
N ASP A 436 -22.58 -14.31 -5.69
CA ASP A 436 -23.45 -14.47 -4.52
C ASP A 436 -24.67 -15.33 -4.88
N TYR A 437 -25.21 -15.15 -6.09
CA TYR A 437 -26.22 -16.04 -6.67
C TYR A 437 -25.70 -17.46 -6.86
N VAL A 438 -24.47 -17.62 -7.35
CA VAL A 438 -23.86 -18.94 -7.53
C VAL A 438 -23.67 -19.63 -6.18
N LEU A 439 -23.27 -18.91 -5.12
CA LEU A 439 -23.14 -19.47 -3.77
C LEU A 439 -24.49 -19.98 -3.23
N LEU A 440 -25.56 -19.18 -3.34
CA LEU A 440 -26.89 -19.61 -2.91
C LEU A 440 -27.42 -20.77 -3.74
N SER A 441 -27.28 -20.72 -5.07
CA SER A 441 -27.63 -21.82 -5.98
C SER A 441 -26.91 -23.11 -5.60
N ASN A 442 -25.63 -23.01 -5.21
CA ASN A 442 -24.86 -24.16 -4.77
C ASN A 442 -25.40 -24.75 -3.45
N MET A 443 -25.82 -23.90 -2.51
CA MET A 443 -26.44 -24.36 -1.26
C MET A 443 -27.79 -25.06 -1.53
N TYR A 444 -28.62 -24.54 -2.45
CA TYR A 444 -29.86 -25.21 -2.84
C TYR A 444 -29.61 -26.56 -3.50
N ALA A 445 -28.60 -26.67 -4.37
CA ALA A 445 -28.22 -27.93 -5.00
C ALA A 445 -27.77 -28.97 -3.96
N GLN A 446 -26.99 -28.55 -2.95
CA GLN A 446 -26.59 -29.42 -1.83
C GLN A 446 -27.78 -29.89 -0.98
N ALA A 447 -28.81 -29.05 -0.83
CA ALA A 447 -30.06 -29.40 -0.16
C ALA A 447 -31.06 -30.15 -1.07
N HIS A 448 -30.66 -30.54 -2.28
CA HIS A 448 -31.51 -31.19 -3.29
C HIS A 448 -32.76 -30.40 -3.71
N ARG A 449 -32.73 -29.07 -3.56
CA ARG A 449 -33.82 -28.14 -3.94
C ARG A 449 -33.63 -27.62 -5.37
N TRP A 450 -33.81 -28.50 -6.37
CA TRP A 450 -33.51 -28.18 -7.78
C TRP A 450 -34.41 -27.10 -8.39
N ASP A 451 -35.65 -26.97 -7.93
CA ASP A 451 -36.56 -25.89 -8.37
C ASP A 451 -36.04 -24.50 -7.99
N ASP A 452 -35.46 -24.37 -6.79
CA ASP A 452 -34.85 -23.13 -6.34
C ASP A 452 -33.54 -22.84 -7.09
N VAL A 453 -32.76 -23.88 -7.42
CA VAL A 453 -31.58 -23.75 -8.30
C VAL A 453 -31.98 -23.18 -9.67
N ALA A 454 -33.03 -23.74 -10.28
CA ALA A 454 -33.54 -23.27 -11.56
C ALA A 454 -34.03 -21.81 -11.46
N THR A 455 -34.70 -21.45 -10.36
CA THR A 455 -35.18 -20.09 -10.09
C THR A 455 -34.02 -19.10 -10.00
N ILE A 456 -32.97 -19.40 -9.21
CA ILE A 456 -31.79 -18.53 -9.07
C ILE A 456 -31.05 -18.39 -10.40
N ARG A 457 -30.83 -19.48 -11.13
CA ARG A 457 -30.15 -19.44 -12.45
C ARG A 457 -30.94 -18.65 -13.49
N THR A 458 -32.27 -18.78 -13.49
CA THR A 458 -33.15 -17.98 -14.36
C THR A 458 -33.04 -16.49 -14.03
N ASN A 459 -33.01 -16.14 -12.74
CA ASN A 459 -32.82 -14.76 -12.29
C ASN A 459 -31.47 -14.18 -12.76
N MET A 460 -30.39 -14.96 -12.67
CA MET A 460 -29.07 -14.56 -13.17
C MET A 460 -29.10 -14.26 -14.67
N VAL A 461 -29.73 -15.13 -15.47
CA VAL A 461 -29.85 -14.95 -16.93
C VAL A 461 -30.68 -13.71 -17.26
N GLN A 462 -31.82 -13.50 -16.60
CA GLN A 462 -32.67 -12.32 -16.81
C GLN A 462 -31.95 -10.99 -16.51
N ARG A 463 -31.00 -11.02 -15.58
CA ARG A 463 -30.15 -9.87 -15.21
C ARG A 463 -28.87 -9.75 -16.03
N GLY A 464 -28.61 -10.66 -16.96
CA GLY A 464 -27.37 -10.68 -17.74
C GLY A 464 -26.11 -10.97 -16.91
N LEU A 465 -26.25 -11.64 -15.77
CA LEU A 465 -25.12 -11.93 -14.88
C LEU A 465 -24.28 -13.07 -15.43
N THR A 466 -23.03 -12.78 -15.79
CA THR A 466 -22.05 -13.78 -16.23
C THR A 466 -21.08 -14.13 -15.11
N GLN A 467 -20.92 -15.42 -14.83
CA GLN A 467 -19.91 -15.89 -13.88
C GLN A 467 -18.50 -15.66 -14.44
N MET A 468 -17.62 -15.08 -13.63
CA MET A 468 -16.21 -14.95 -13.98
C MET A 468 -15.57 -16.36 -14.03
N PRO A 469 -14.93 -16.76 -15.15
CA PRO A 469 -14.31 -18.07 -15.25
C PRO A 469 -13.14 -18.19 -14.28
N GLY A 470 -13.05 -19.34 -13.60
CA GLY A 470 -11.92 -19.68 -12.75
C GLY A 470 -10.67 -19.98 -13.57
N PHE A 471 -9.55 -19.34 -13.26
CA PHE A 471 -8.26 -19.60 -13.87
C PHE A 471 -7.17 -19.86 -12.84
N SER A 472 -6.11 -20.52 -13.30
CA SER A 472 -4.88 -20.73 -12.56
C SER A 472 -3.71 -20.21 -13.37
N LEU A 473 -2.85 -19.43 -12.73
CA LEU A 473 -1.58 -18.96 -13.27
C LEU A 473 -0.46 -19.80 -12.66
N VAL A 474 0.51 -20.19 -13.47
CA VAL A 474 1.72 -20.88 -13.02
C VAL A 474 2.94 -20.28 -13.68
N GLU A 475 3.97 -20.03 -12.88
CA GLU A 475 5.24 -19.52 -13.37
C GLU A 475 6.21 -20.67 -13.62
N VAL A 476 6.66 -20.79 -14.87
CA VAL A 476 7.63 -21.81 -15.31
C VAL A 476 8.67 -21.12 -16.17
N ARG A 477 9.96 -21.29 -15.83
CA ARG A 477 11.09 -20.70 -16.57
C ARG A 477 10.91 -19.18 -16.81
N ARG A 478 10.38 -18.45 -15.82
CA ARG A 478 10.06 -17.00 -15.84
C ARG A 478 8.94 -16.56 -16.78
N ASN A 479 8.18 -17.50 -17.34
CA ASN A 479 6.98 -17.22 -18.11
C ASN A 479 5.75 -17.59 -17.29
N ILE A 480 4.72 -16.74 -17.37
CA ILE A 480 3.43 -17.00 -16.73
C ILE A 480 2.52 -17.70 -17.72
N HIS A 481 2.06 -18.89 -17.36
CA HIS A 481 1.11 -19.67 -18.14
C HIS A 481 -0.25 -19.63 -17.45
N LYS A 482 -1.29 -19.30 -18.22
CA LYS A 482 -2.68 -19.23 -17.75
C LYS A 482 -3.45 -20.44 -18.26
N PHE A 483 -4.16 -21.09 -17.34
CA PHE A 483 -5.06 -22.20 -17.64
C PHE A 483 -6.48 -21.85 -17.16
N VAL A 484 -7.48 -22.11 -17.99
CA VAL A 484 -8.90 -22.12 -17.59
C VAL A 484 -9.41 -23.56 -17.44
N SER A 485 -10.66 -23.74 -17.00
CA SER A 485 -11.24 -25.08 -16.90
C SER A 485 -11.38 -25.69 -18.30
N GLN A 486 -10.97 -26.95 -18.47
CA GLN A 486 -10.98 -27.69 -19.74
C GLN A 486 -10.20 -27.01 -20.88
N ASP A 487 -9.15 -26.28 -20.53
CA ASP A 487 -8.37 -25.49 -21.48
C ASP A 487 -7.58 -26.35 -22.48
N ARG A 488 -7.89 -26.17 -23.77
CA ARG A 488 -7.14 -26.75 -24.90
C ARG A 488 -6.43 -25.72 -25.77
N SER A 489 -6.37 -24.46 -25.33
CA SER A 489 -5.74 -23.37 -26.09
C SER A 489 -4.22 -23.32 -25.97
N HIS A 490 -3.66 -23.96 -24.92
CA HIS A 490 -2.21 -23.99 -24.71
C HIS A 490 -1.50 -24.82 -25.79
N PRO A 491 -0.37 -24.38 -26.37
CA PRO A 491 0.35 -25.12 -27.43
C PRO A 491 0.76 -26.55 -27.03
N GLU A 492 1.01 -26.77 -25.75
CA GLU A 492 1.39 -28.08 -25.18
C GLU A 492 0.21 -28.81 -24.52
N SER A 493 -1.04 -28.49 -24.89
CA SER A 493 -2.23 -29.04 -24.25
C SER A 493 -2.23 -30.57 -24.21
N ASP A 494 -1.88 -31.24 -25.31
CA ASP A 494 -1.87 -32.71 -25.37
C ASP A 494 -0.90 -33.33 -24.35
N VAL A 495 0.29 -32.74 -24.19
CA VAL A 495 1.29 -33.19 -23.20
C VAL A 495 0.80 -32.95 -21.78
N VAL A 496 0.12 -31.82 -21.53
CA VAL A 496 -0.47 -31.49 -20.23
C VAL A 496 -1.58 -32.48 -19.87
N TYR A 497 -2.44 -32.86 -20.81
CA TYR A 497 -3.51 -33.83 -20.57
C TYR A 497 -2.97 -35.25 -20.37
N GLU A 498 -1.90 -35.63 -21.08
CA GLU A 498 -1.22 -36.92 -20.86
C GLU A 498 -0.62 -36.97 -19.44
N MET A 499 0.06 -35.91 -19.00
CA MET A 499 0.57 -35.83 -17.62
C MET A 499 -0.57 -35.86 -16.59
N LEU A 500 -1.67 -35.15 -16.84
CA LEU A 500 -2.83 -35.17 -15.96
C LEU A 500 -3.41 -36.59 -15.83
N TYR A 501 -3.50 -37.33 -16.94
CA TYR A 501 -3.93 -38.73 -16.94
C TYR A 501 -2.98 -39.61 -16.09
N GLN A 502 -1.67 -39.45 -16.25
CA GLN A 502 -0.67 -40.18 -15.44
C GLN A 502 -0.80 -39.86 -13.94
N MET A 503 -0.97 -38.58 -13.59
CA MET A 503 -1.19 -38.14 -12.22
C MET A 503 -2.45 -38.80 -11.64
N GLU A 504 -3.59 -38.71 -12.33
CA GLU A 504 -4.85 -39.31 -11.89
C GLU A 504 -4.75 -40.82 -11.74
N TRP A 505 -4.06 -41.50 -12.66
CA TRP A 505 -3.85 -42.94 -12.61
C TRP A 505 -3.09 -43.34 -11.34
N GLN A 506 -1.95 -42.69 -11.03
CA GLN A 506 -1.17 -42.96 -9.82
C GLN A 506 -1.95 -42.64 -8.55
N LEU A 507 -2.68 -41.53 -8.54
CA LEU A 507 -3.50 -41.10 -7.41
C LEU A 507 -4.59 -42.11 -7.05
N ARG A 508 -5.20 -42.76 -8.05
CA ARG A 508 -6.22 -43.81 -7.82
C ARG A 508 -5.66 -45.00 -7.04
N PHE A 509 -4.41 -45.40 -7.27
CA PHE A 509 -3.76 -46.47 -6.49
C PHE A 509 -3.53 -46.08 -5.03
N GLU A 510 -3.31 -44.79 -4.76
CA GLU A 510 -3.17 -44.24 -3.40
C GLU A 510 -4.52 -43.90 -2.74
N GLY A 511 -5.65 -44.27 -3.36
CA GLY A 511 -6.99 -44.11 -2.81
C GLY A 511 -7.68 -42.77 -3.09
N TYR A 512 -7.17 -41.96 -4.04
CA TYR A 512 -7.86 -40.76 -4.48
C TYR A 512 -9.15 -41.10 -5.23
N SER A 513 -10.25 -40.46 -4.82
CA SER A 513 -11.50 -40.43 -5.58
C SER A 513 -11.93 -38.98 -5.78
N PRO A 514 -12.29 -38.55 -7.01
CA PRO A 514 -12.85 -37.23 -7.24
C PRO A 514 -14.08 -36.98 -6.38
N ASP A 515 -14.16 -35.81 -5.73
CA ASP A 515 -15.32 -35.41 -4.93
C ASP A 515 -16.44 -34.88 -5.82
N THR A 516 -17.25 -35.78 -6.40
CA THR A 516 -18.34 -35.42 -7.32
C THR A 516 -19.46 -34.61 -6.67
N SER A 517 -19.55 -34.59 -5.33
CA SER A 517 -20.49 -33.73 -4.60
C SER A 517 -20.23 -32.22 -4.81
N GLN A 518 -19.02 -31.85 -5.24
CA GLN A 518 -18.66 -30.47 -5.56
C GLN A 518 -19.22 -30.00 -6.91
N VAL A 519 -19.64 -30.93 -7.78
CA VAL A 519 -20.22 -30.60 -9.09
C VAL A 519 -21.72 -30.46 -8.94
N LEU A 520 -22.16 -29.23 -8.69
CA LEU A 520 -23.55 -28.87 -8.41
C LEU A 520 -24.35 -28.64 -9.70
N PHE A 521 -24.18 -29.57 -10.64
CA PHE A 521 -24.95 -29.67 -11.87
C PHE A 521 -25.69 -31.00 -11.85
N ASP A 522 -26.93 -30.99 -12.33
CA ASP A 522 -27.74 -32.18 -12.51
C ASP A 522 -27.31 -32.89 -13.80
N VAL A 523 -26.19 -33.60 -13.71
CA VAL A 523 -25.57 -34.39 -14.78
C VAL A 523 -25.12 -35.73 -14.23
N ASP A 524 -24.82 -36.69 -15.11
CA ASP A 524 -24.36 -38.01 -14.69
C ASP A 524 -22.98 -37.96 -13.99
N GLU A 525 -22.67 -39.00 -13.22
CA GLU A 525 -21.45 -39.07 -12.42
C GLU A 525 -20.15 -39.06 -13.26
N GLU A 526 -20.21 -39.53 -14.51
CA GLU A 526 -19.04 -39.53 -15.39
C GLU A 526 -18.75 -38.12 -15.90
N GLU A 527 -19.78 -37.36 -16.28
CA GLU A 527 -19.66 -35.95 -16.64
C GLU A 527 -19.12 -35.11 -15.46
N LYS A 528 -19.56 -35.39 -14.22
CA LYS A 528 -19.02 -34.74 -13.02
C LYS A 528 -17.52 -34.99 -12.87
N ARG A 529 -17.08 -36.24 -13.04
CA ARG A 529 -15.65 -36.60 -12.97
C ARG A 529 -14.82 -35.90 -14.04
N GLN A 530 -15.32 -35.85 -15.27
CA GLN A 530 -14.62 -35.16 -16.37
C GLN A 530 -14.47 -33.66 -16.11
N ARG A 531 -15.50 -33.00 -15.55
CA ARG A 531 -15.41 -31.59 -15.15
C ARG A 531 -14.36 -31.34 -14.07
N LEU A 532 -14.30 -32.20 -13.05
CA LEU A 532 -13.31 -32.11 -11.97
C LEU A 532 -11.88 -32.37 -12.47
N SER A 533 -11.71 -33.30 -13.40
CA SER A 533 -10.41 -33.61 -14.02
C SER A 533 -9.86 -32.38 -14.75
N GLY A 534 -10.70 -31.70 -15.53
CA GLY A 534 -10.33 -30.51 -16.30
C GLY A 534 -10.16 -29.22 -15.51
N HIS A 535 -10.12 -29.24 -14.18
CA HIS A 535 -9.93 -28.03 -13.39
C HIS A 535 -8.61 -27.31 -13.71
N SER A 536 -8.67 -25.99 -13.84
CA SER A 536 -7.51 -25.14 -14.21
C SER A 536 -6.28 -25.35 -13.33
N GLN A 537 -6.46 -25.66 -12.04
CA GLN A 537 -5.33 -25.94 -11.13
C GLN A 537 -4.64 -27.26 -11.43
N LYS A 538 -5.40 -28.30 -11.82
CA LYS A 538 -4.83 -29.60 -12.17
C LYS A 538 -4.03 -29.50 -13.47
N LEU A 539 -4.55 -28.76 -14.46
CA LEU A 539 -3.84 -28.44 -15.70
C LEU A 539 -2.55 -27.66 -15.43
N ALA A 540 -2.63 -26.60 -14.62
CA ALA A 540 -1.46 -25.81 -14.24
C ALA A 540 -0.40 -26.64 -13.48
N LEU A 541 -0.85 -27.56 -12.61
CA LEU A 541 0.04 -28.45 -11.87
C LEU A 541 0.70 -29.49 -12.76
N ALA A 542 -0.05 -30.10 -13.69
CA ALA A 542 0.48 -31.02 -14.68
C ALA A 542 1.54 -30.34 -15.55
N PHE A 543 1.23 -29.14 -16.08
CA PHE A 543 2.18 -28.33 -16.84
C PHE A 543 3.45 -28.02 -16.05
N ALA A 544 3.30 -27.65 -14.76
CA ALA A 544 4.44 -27.36 -13.90
C ALA A 544 5.33 -28.58 -13.64
N LEU A 545 4.73 -29.75 -13.39
CA LEU A 545 5.49 -30.99 -13.13
C LEU A 545 6.30 -31.43 -14.35
N ILE A 546 5.79 -31.21 -15.58
CA ILE A 546 6.55 -31.49 -16.82
C ILE A 546 7.82 -30.64 -16.90
N HIS A 547 7.74 -29.38 -16.44
CA HIS A 547 8.76 -28.37 -16.74
C HIS A 547 9.67 -27.98 -15.58
N THR A 548 9.36 -28.46 -14.37
CA THR A 548 10.12 -28.14 -13.15
C THR A 548 10.95 -29.32 -12.70
N SER A 549 12.13 -29.05 -12.16
CA SER A 549 12.98 -30.10 -11.60
C SER A 549 12.39 -30.62 -10.28
N GLN A 550 12.63 -31.89 -9.99
CA GLN A 550 12.30 -32.50 -8.70
C GLN A 550 12.95 -31.70 -7.56
N GLY A 551 12.19 -31.45 -6.50
CA GLY A 551 12.61 -30.68 -5.33
C GLY A 551 12.45 -29.15 -5.46
N SER A 552 12.07 -28.62 -6.63
CA SER A 552 11.73 -27.20 -6.77
C SER A 552 10.34 -26.90 -6.20
N THR A 553 10.05 -25.63 -5.91
CA THR A 553 8.70 -25.24 -5.45
C THR A 553 7.85 -24.80 -6.62
N ILE A 554 6.75 -25.52 -6.88
CA ILE A 554 5.73 -25.10 -7.85
C ILE A 554 4.87 -24.00 -7.22
N ARG A 555 4.62 -22.91 -7.94
CA ARG A 555 3.80 -21.79 -7.46
C ARG A 555 2.62 -21.56 -8.38
N ILE A 556 1.41 -21.66 -7.84
CA ILE A 556 0.16 -21.48 -8.57
C ILE A 556 -0.63 -20.35 -7.90
N VAL A 557 -1.17 -19.44 -8.71
CA VAL A 557 -2.10 -18.39 -8.26
C VAL A 557 -3.47 -18.63 -8.86
N LYS A 558 -4.53 -18.48 -8.07
CA LYS A 558 -5.92 -18.63 -8.49
C LYS A 558 -6.71 -17.36 -8.22
N ASN A 559 -7.61 -17.02 -9.15
CA ASN A 559 -8.58 -15.93 -8.94
C ASN A 559 -9.76 -16.33 -8.04
N LEU A 560 -10.05 -17.63 -7.96
CA LEU A 560 -11.12 -18.19 -7.12
C LEU A 560 -10.54 -18.95 -5.93
N ARG A 561 -11.36 -19.08 -4.88
CA ARG A 561 -11.10 -19.99 -3.76
C ARG A 561 -10.95 -21.42 -4.31
N MET A 562 -10.00 -22.16 -3.76
CA MET A 562 -9.78 -23.55 -4.13
C MET A 562 -11.04 -24.39 -3.84
N CYS A 563 -11.25 -25.52 -4.51
CA CYS A 563 -12.30 -26.48 -4.14
C CYS A 563 -11.69 -27.67 -3.39
N ASN A 564 -12.53 -28.41 -2.65
CA ASN A 564 -12.11 -29.56 -1.85
C ASN A 564 -11.38 -30.61 -2.70
N ASP A 565 -11.89 -30.89 -3.90
CA ASP A 565 -11.27 -31.84 -4.82
C ASP A 565 -9.85 -31.41 -5.23
N CYS A 566 -9.66 -30.15 -5.65
CA CYS A 566 -8.33 -29.63 -6.00
C CYS A 566 -7.39 -29.63 -4.79
N HIS A 567 -7.90 -29.35 -3.59
CA HIS A 567 -7.11 -29.35 -2.37
C HIS A 567 -6.59 -30.76 -2.04
N THR A 568 -7.47 -31.77 -2.04
CA THR A 568 -7.11 -33.18 -1.82
C THR A 568 -6.18 -33.70 -2.91
N PHE A 569 -6.48 -33.42 -4.17
CA PHE A 569 -5.64 -33.77 -5.31
C PHE A 569 -4.22 -33.22 -5.14
N THR A 570 -4.09 -31.92 -4.82
CA THR A 570 -2.77 -31.27 -4.67
C THR A 570 -1.99 -31.81 -3.47
N LYS A 571 -2.67 -32.11 -2.34
CA LYS A 571 -2.06 -32.83 -1.21
C LYS A 571 -1.41 -34.13 -1.68
N MET A 572 -2.17 -34.99 -2.35
CA MET A 572 -1.67 -36.30 -2.76
C MET A 572 -0.58 -36.20 -3.83
N VAL A 573 -0.69 -35.26 -4.78
CA VAL A 573 0.39 -34.98 -5.75
C VAL A 573 1.68 -34.55 -5.04
N SER A 574 1.61 -33.70 -4.01
CA SER A 574 2.80 -33.29 -3.26
C SER A 574 3.53 -34.46 -2.59
N LYS A 575 2.80 -35.53 -2.22
CA LYS A 575 3.35 -36.76 -1.64
C LYS A 575 3.96 -37.66 -2.72
N ILE A 576 3.20 -37.96 -3.78
CA ILE A 576 3.59 -38.93 -4.81
C ILE A 576 4.78 -38.43 -5.64
N PHE A 577 4.76 -37.15 -6.01
CA PHE A 577 5.80 -36.54 -6.84
C PHE A 577 6.89 -35.85 -6.03
N GLU A 578 6.86 -35.98 -4.69
CA GLU A 578 7.86 -35.42 -3.76
C GLU A 578 8.16 -33.92 -4.00
N GLN A 579 7.12 -33.16 -4.36
CA GLN A 579 7.24 -31.77 -4.78
C GLN A 579 6.55 -30.85 -3.78
N SER A 580 7.23 -29.77 -3.38
CA SER A 580 6.60 -28.70 -2.62
C SER A 580 5.74 -27.83 -3.53
N ILE A 581 4.45 -27.71 -3.23
CA ILE A 581 3.50 -26.96 -4.06
C ILE A 581 2.91 -25.83 -3.22
N LEU A 582 3.01 -24.61 -3.72
CA LEU A 582 2.43 -23.43 -3.10
C LEU A 582 1.29 -22.93 -3.96
N VAL A 583 0.08 -22.91 -3.40
CA VAL A 583 -1.10 -22.36 -4.07
C VAL A 583 -1.58 -21.13 -3.32
N ARG A 584 -1.63 -19.98 -3.99
CA ARG A 584 -2.31 -18.78 -3.51
C ARG A 584 -3.71 -18.75 -4.10
N ASP A 585 -4.73 -18.83 -3.25
CA ASP A 585 -6.10 -18.55 -3.66
C ASP A 585 -6.49 -17.11 -3.31
N ARG A 586 -7.77 -16.76 -3.47
CA ARG A 586 -8.28 -15.42 -3.18
C ARG A 586 -8.06 -14.97 -1.73
N ASN A 587 -7.98 -15.91 -0.78
CA ASN A 587 -8.02 -15.63 0.65
C ASN A 587 -6.68 -15.89 1.36
N ARG A 588 -5.91 -16.91 0.92
CA ARG A 588 -4.72 -17.38 1.62
C ARG A 588 -3.74 -18.17 0.76
N PHE A 589 -2.60 -18.48 1.37
CA PHE A 589 -1.64 -19.46 0.87
C PHE A 589 -1.91 -20.85 1.45
N HIS A 590 -1.75 -21.85 0.59
CA HIS A 590 -1.76 -23.26 0.90
C HIS A 590 -0.39 -23.84 0.55
N HIS A 591 0.34 -24.31 1.56
CA HIS A 591 1.64 -24.96 1.39
C HIS A 591 1.42 -26.45 1.46
N PHE A 592 1.49 -27.10 0.31
CA PHE A 592 1.38 -28.54 0.18
C PHE A 592 2.76 -29.18 0.18
N LYS A 593 2.96 -30.09 1.11
CA LYS A 593 4.20 -30.85 1.24
C LYS A 593 3.92 -32.18 1.91
N ASP A 594 4.50 -33.26 1.37
CA ASP A 594 4.45 -34.61 1.93
C ASP A 594 3.03 -35.09 2.25
N GLY A 595 2.04 -34.73 1.41
CA GLY A 595 0.64 -35.16 1.60
C GLY A 595 -0.17 -34.27 2.55
N THR A 596 0.43 -33.22 3.11
CA THR A 596 -0.21 -32.30 4.06
C THR A 596 -0.35 -30.91 3.48
N CYS A 597 -1.27 -30.11 4.03
CA CYS A 597 -1.41 -28.70 3.70
C CYS A 597 -1.28 -27.84 4.97
N SER A 598 -0.64 -26.68 4.87
CA SER A 598 -0.50 -25.73 5.99
C SER A 598 -1.83 -25.26 6.59
N CYS A 599 -2.95 -25.37 5.87
CA CYS A 599 -4.28 -25.03 6.38
C CYS A 599 -4.90 -26.10 7.28
N ARG A 600 -4.36 -27.34 7.31
CA ARG A 600 -4.92 -28.47 8.09
C ARG A 600 -6.40 -28.74 7.81
N ASP A 601 -6.80 -28.58 6.54
CA ASP A 601 -8.19 -28.72 6.09
C ASP A 601 -9.18 -27.70 6.70
N TYR A 602 -8.66 -26.63 7.34
CA TYR A 602 -9.41 -25.49 7.84
C TYR A 602 -9.13 -24.26 6.98
N TRP A 603 -9.95 -24.01 5.95
CA TRP A 603 -9.73 -22.91 5.00
C TRP A 603 -10.97 -22.42 4.31
#